data_AF-A0A395M819-F1
#
_entry.id   AF-A0A395M819-F1
#
_cell.length_a   1.000
_cell.length_b   1.000
_cell.length_c   1.000
_cell.angle_alpha   90.00
_cell.angle_beta   90.00
_cell.angle_gamma   90.00
#
_symmetry.space_group_name_H-M   'P 1'
#
loop_
_entity.id
_entity.type
_entity.pdbx_description
1 polymer ?
#
loop_
_entity_poly.entity_id
_entity_poly.type
_entity_poly.pdbx_seq_one_letter_code
_entity_poly.pdbx_strand_id
1 'polypeptide(L)'
;MEDPRDDQTNTVVGIAPDGDLILLVGPEETKLRVRSILLMAASKFFSVMLGSDWKEGNGLRDRDGPYEILLPEDNAAALKIICSIIHHENSEVPQALAADDVLAVAVAADKYDCVNALRFASESWLQHTKGNAGNLMLLTAAAYRFGHAQAFKEITRALILDYDGPYLALSSEKVESVMTLKVLCK
;
A
#
# COMPACT_ATOMS: atom_id res chain seq x y z
N MET A 1 -0.38 -45.76 -5.37
CA MET A 1 0.42 -44.67 -5.97
C MET A 1 -0.29 -43.40 -5.51
N GLU A 2 0.04 -42.98 -4.29
CA GLU A 2 -0.59 -41.83 -3.62
C GLU A 2 0.33 -40.63 -3.82
N ASP A 3 -0.26 -39.53 -4.26
CA ASP A 3 0.38 -38.26 -4.55
C ASP A 3 0.67 -37.52 -3.22
N PRO A 4 1.92 -37.14 -2.90
CA PRO A 4 2.23 -36.48 -1.64
C PRO A 4 1.99 -34.97 -1.76
N ARG A 5 0.88 -34.53 -1.15
CA ARG A 5 0.71 -33.28 -0.39
C ARG A 5 1.72 -32.16 -0.71
N ASP A 6 1.30 -31.19 -1.52
CA ASP A 6 1.80 -29.82 -1.39
C ASP A 6 0.94 -29.14 -0.30
N ASP A 7 1.36 -29.30 0.95
CA ASP A 7 0.87 -28.53 2.09
C ASP A 7 1.53 -27.14 2.00
N GLN A 8 1.08 -26.35 1.02
CA GLN A 8 1.52 -24.98 0.85
C GLN A 8 1.00 -24.22 2.06
N THR A 9 1.91 -23.97 3.01
CA THR A 9 1.67 -23.37 4.30
C THR A 9 0.91 -22.05 4.15
N ASN A 10 -0.41 -22.14 4.26
CA ASN A 10 -1.39 -21.06 4.18
C ASN A 10 -1.32 -20.25 5.50
N THR A 11 -0.14 -19.69 5.76
CA THR A 11 0.20 -19.03 7.03
C THR A 11 -0.53 -17.69 7.07
N VAL A 12 -1.54 -17.63 7.94
CA VAL A 12 -2.22 -16.36 8.23
C VAL A 12 -1.21 -15.43 8.87
N VAL A 13 -0.91 -14.32 8.19
CA VAL A 13 -0.15 -13.22 8.78
C VAL A 13 -1.10 -12.53 9.75
N GLY A 14 -0.99 -12.90 11.02
CA GLY A 14 -1.82 -12.36 12.10
C GLY A 14 -1.39 -10.94 12.46
N ILE A 15 -1.89 -9.94 11.72
CA ILE A 15 -1.76 -8.52 12.10
C ILE A 15 -2.63 -8.24 13.33
N ALA A 16 -3.81 -8.84 13.40
CA ALA A 16 -4.67 -8.88 14.58
C ALA A 16 -5.13 -10.33 14.83
N PRO A 17 -4.60 -11.02 15.85
CA PRO A 17 -5.00 -12.40 16.16
C PRO A 17 -6.49 -12.57 16.46
N ASP A 18 -7.12 -11.53 17.02
CA ASP A 18 -8.54 -11.42 17.34
C ASP A 18 -9.38 -10.79 16.20
N GLY A 19 -8.77 -10.53 15.05
CA GLY A 19 -9.42 -9.86 13.92
C GLY A 19 -10.67 -10.59 13.42
N ASP A 20 -11.66 -9.81 13.02
CA ASP A 20 -12.94 -10.22 12.45
C ASP A 20 -12.94 -10.20 10.91
N LEU A 21 -11.82 -9.82 10.27
CA LEU A 21 -11.67 -9.75 8.83
C LEU A 21 -10.38 -10.42 8.31
N ILE A 22 -10.59 -11.27 7.32
CA ILE A 22 -9.79 -11.96 6.30
C ILE A 22 -9.46 -11.17 5.02
N LEU A 23 -8.34 -10.47 4.86
CA LEU A 23 -7.96 -9.98 3.51
C LEU A 23 -7.13 -11.06 2.79
N LEU A 24 -7.63 -11.56 1.67
CA LEU A 24 -6.94 -12.52 0.79
C LEU A 24 -6.30 -11.72 -0.35
N VAL A 25 -5.02 -11.42 -0.23
CA VAL A 25 -4.34 -10.39 -1.05
C VAL A 25 -3.41 -11.00 -2.09
N GLY A 26 -3.54 -10.52 -3.33
CA GLY A 26 -2.69 -10.90 -4.45
C GLY A 26 -3.03 -12.28 -5.02
N PRO A 27 -2.31 -12.72 -6.07
CA PRO A 27 -2.56 -14.01 -6.73
C PRO A 27 -2.27 -15.21 -5.82
N GLU A 28 -1.40 -15.04 -4.84
CA GLU A 28 -1.04 -16.06 -3.84
C GLU A 28 -2.01 -16.10 -2.65
N GLU A 29 -3.08 -15.28 -2.67
CA GLU A 29 -4.09 -15.18 -1.61
C GLU A 29 -3.50 -15.01 -0.20
N THR A 30 -2.49 -14.14 -0.07
CA THR A 30 -1.84 -13.88 1.23
C THR A 30 -2.88 -13.44 2.24
N LYS A 31 -3.02 -14.21 3.33
CA LYS A 31 -4.05 -14.02 4.36
C LYS A 31 -3.59 -12.99 5.40
N LEU A 32 -4.18 -11.79 5.37
CA LEU A 32 -3.96 -10.76 6.39
C LEU A 32 -5.18 -10.69 7.32
N ARG A 33 -5.02 -11.14 8.56
CA ARG A 33 -6.10 -11.05 9.56
C ARG A 33 -6.06 -9.71 10.28
N VAL A 34 -7.16 -8.96 10.23
CA VAL A 34 -7.28 -7.57 10.65
C VAL A 34 -8.61 -7.33 11.39
N ARG A 35 -8.70 -6.21 12.11
CA ARG A 35 -9.92 -5.68 12.73
C ARG A 35 -10.60 -4.71 11.76
N SER A 36 -11.80 -5.07 11.30
CA SER A 36 -12.62 -4.30 10.36
C SER A 36 -12.84 -2.85 10.84
N ILE A 37 -13.12 -2.68 12.14
CA ILE A 37 -13.39 -1.38 12.75
C ILE A 37 -12.22 -0.39 12.62
N LEU A 38 -10.97 -0.87 12.69
CA LEU A 38 -9.79 -0.01 12.53
C LEU A 38 -9.59 0.39 11.07
N LEU A 39 -9.81 -0.54 10.13
CA LEU A 39 -9.81 -0.22 8.71
C LEU A 39 -10.88 0.79 8.36
N MET A 40 -12.13 0.59 8.80
CA MET A 40 -13.23 1.53 8.56
C MET A 40 -12.96 2.91 9.15
N ALA A 41 -12.35 2.99 10.33
CA ALA A 41 -11.99 4.27 10.95
C ALA A 41 -10.87 5.00 10.19
N ALA A 42 -9.94 4.27 9.59
CA ALA A 42 -8.78 4.83 8.89
C ALA A 42 -9.01 5.06 7.39
N SER A 43 -10.03 4.43 6.80
CA SER A 43 -10.28 4.41 5.36
C SER A 43 -11.76 4.60 5.05
N LYS A 44 -12.08 5.64 4.28
CA LYS A 44 -13.44 5.84 3.78
C LYS A 44 -13.85 4.70 2.84
N PHE A 45 -12.92 4.18 2.04
CA PHE A 45 -13.18 3.05 1.16
C PHE A 45 -13.67 1.83 1.95
N PHE A 46 -12.93 1.41 2.97
CA PHE A 46 -13.33 0.29 3.82
C PHE A 46 -14.57 0.61 4.64
N SER A 47 -14.76 1.86 5.08
CA SER A 47 -15.99 2.28 5.77
C SER A 47 -17.24 2.10 4.90
N VAL A 48 -17.14 2.40 3.60
CA VAL A 48 -18.26 2.20 2.67
C VAL A 48 -18.43 0.71 2.39
N MET A 49 -17.35 0.02 1.99
CA MET A 49 -17.41 -1.40 1.60
C MET A 49 -17.91 -2.30 2.73
N LEU A 50 -17.48 -2.07 3.98
CA LEU A 50 -17.84 -2.88 5.14
C LEU A 50 -19.09 -2.33 5.88
N GLY A 51 -19.75 -1.31 5.33
CA GLY A 51 -20.98 -0.75 5.88
C GLY A 51 -22.15 -1.73 5.79
N SER A 52 -23.16 -1.54 6.64
CA SER A 52 -24.34 -2.43 6.76
C SER A 52 -25.17 -2.58 5.49
N ASP A 53 -25.02 -1.66 4.54
CA ASP A 53 -25.78 -1.67 3.29
C ASP A 53 -25.18 -2.62 2.24
N TRP A 54 -23.99 -3.14 2.51
CA TRP A 54 -23.23 -3.97 1.58
C TRP A 54 -23.15 -5.43 2.03
N LYS A 55 -22.93 -6.32 1.06
CA LYS A 55 -22.85 -7.77 1.28
C LYS A 55 -21.74 -8.11 2.27
N GLU A 56 -20.63 -7.39 2.19
CA GLU A 56 -19.44 -7.54 3.02
C GLU A 56 -19.74 -7.16 4.47
N GLY A 57 -20.50 -6.07 4.70
CA GLY A 57 -20.92 -5.64 6.04
C GLY A 57 -21.90 -6.62 6.70
N ASN A 58 -22.84 -7.20 5.94
CA ASN A 58 -23.69 -8.30 6.44
C ASN A 58 -22.86 -9.56 6.71
N GLY A 59 -21.90 -9.84 5.83
CA GLY A 59 -20.93 -10.90 5.98
C GLY A 59 -20.10 -10.82 7.26
N LEU A 60 -19.83 -9.63 7.80
CA LEU A 60 -19.17 -9.46 9.10
C LEU A 60 -20.07 -9.81 10.29
N ARG A 61 -21.39 -9.68 10.16
CA ARG A 61 -22.37 -9.82 11.27
C ARG A 61 -22.96 -11.21 11.41
N ASP A 62 -23.08 -11.94 10.30
CA ASP A 62 -23.90 -13.15 10.21
C ASP A 62 -23.12 -14.47 10.38
N ARG A 63 -21.90 -14.45 10.94
CA ARG A 63 -21.00 -15.61 10.97
C ARG A 63 -20.21 -15.79 12.27
N ASP A 64 -19.99 -17.05 12.64
CA ASP A 64 -19.21 -17.48 13.81
C ASP A 64 -17.67 -17.43 13.57
N GLY A 65 -17.17 -16.47 12.77
CA GLY A 65 -15.73 -16.34 12.46
C GLY A 65 -15.39 -15.14 11.56
N PRO A 66 -14.13 -14.96 11.13
CA PRO A 66 -13.68 -13.72 10.47
C PRO A 66 -14.01 -13.62 8.96
N TYR A 67 -14.72 -12.57 8.53
CA TYR A 67 -15.17 -12.38 7.14
C TYR A 67 -14.04 -12.37 6.12
N GLU A 68 -14.15 -13.06 4.97
CA GLU A 68 -13.07 -13.09 3.96
C GLU A 68 -13.40 -12.21 2.75
N ILE A 69 -12.44 -11.40 2.31
CA ILE A 69 -12.51 -10.52 1.14
C ILE A 69 -11.34 -10.82 0.22
N LEU A 70 -11.65 -11.04 -1.06
CA LEU A 70 -10.67 -11.29 -2.12
C LEU A 70 -10.18 -9.96 -2.70
N LEU A 71 -8.86 -9.79 -2.74
CA LEU A 71 -8.15 -8.64 -3.30
C LEU A 71 -7.04 -9.12 -4.27
N PRO A 72 -7.39 -9.80 -5.38
CA PRO A 72 -6.42 -10.52 -6.21
C PRO A 72 -5.42 -9.61 -6.94
N GLU A 73 -5.83 -8.37 -7.23
CA GLU A 73 -5.02 -7.39 -7.97
C GLU A 73 -4.12 -6.54 -7.04
N ASP A 74 -4.18 -6.77 -5.73
CA ASP A 74 -3.50 -5.95 -4.75
C ASP A 74 -2.14 -6.50 -4.33
N ASN A 75 -1.22 -5.59 -4.00
CA ASN A 75 0.10 -5.95 -3.53
C ASN A 75 0.05 -6.33 -2.03
N ALA A 76 0.32 -7.61 -1.74
CA ALA A 76 0.29 -8.16 -0.39
C ALA A 76 1.27 -7.49 0.58
N ALA A 77 2.48 -7.16 0.12
CA ALA A 77 3.48 -6.48 0.97
C ALA A 77 3.03 -5.06 1.32
N ALA A 78 2.50 -4.32 0.36
CA ALA A 78 1.98 -2.97 0.57
C ALA A 78 0.79 -2.96 1.54
N LEU A 79 -0.18 -3.86 1.35
CA LEU A 79 -1.32 -3.96 2.26
C LEU A 79 -0.94 -4.47 3.65
N LYS A 80 0.07 -5.35 3.77
CA LYS A 80 0.61 -5.74 5.07
C LYS A 80 1.15 -4.52 5.83
N ILE A 81 1.92 -3.64 5.17
CA ILE A 81 2.45 -2.41 5.79
C ILE A 81 1.31 -1.48 6.21
N ILE A 82 0.36 -1.20 5.30
CA ILE A 82 -0.80 -0.33 5.58
C ILE A 82 -1.59 -0.88 6.78
N CYS A 83 -1.91 -2.16 6.77
CA CYS A 83 -2.66 -2.79 7.85
C CYS A 83 -1.88 -2.77 9.16
N SER A 84 -0.56 -3.01 9.15
CA SER A 84 0.27 -2.93 10.36
C SER A 84 0.23 -1.54 10.98
N ILE A 85 0.31 -0.48 10.16
CA ILE A 85 0.19 0.91 10.63
C ILE A 85 -1.19 1.18 11.24
N ILE A 86 -2.26 0.82 10.54
CA ILE A 86 -3.65 1.02 11.01
C ILE A 86 -3.93 0.26 12.31
N HIS A 87 -3.27 -0.89 12.52
CA HIS A 87 -3.43 -1.73 13.70
C HIS A 87 -2.45 -1.41 14.84
N HIS A 88 -1.59 -0.41 14.65
CA HIS A 88 -0.55 0.00 15.59
C HIS A 88 0.56 -1.05 15.82
N GLU A 89 0.73 -1.99 14.89
CA GLU A 89 1.81 -2.98 14.87
C GLU A 89 3.10 -2.34 14.30
N ASN A 90 3.51 -1.21 14.90
CA ASN A 90 4.59 -0.36 14.39
C ASN A 90 5.96 -1.06 14.38
N SER A 91 6.16 -2.11 15.18
CA SER A 91 7.39 -2.92 15.16
C SER A 91 7.59 -3.66 13.83
N GLU A 92 6.50 -3.93 13.10
CA GLU A 92 6.52 -4.60 11.80
C GLU A 92 6.65 -3.62 10.64
N VAL A 93 6.64 -2.30 10.91
CA VAL A 93 6.71 -1.25 9.89
C VAL A 93 8.18 -0.93 9.60
N PRO A 94 8.67 -1.13 8.37
CA PRO A 94 10.06 -0.85 8.04
C PRO A 94 10.39 0.64 8.19
N GLN A 95 11.54 0.96 8.79
CA GLN A 95 12.03 2.35 8.87
C GLN A 95 12.49 2.89 7.51
N ALA A 96 12.88 2.01 6.60
CA ALA A 96 13.28 2.33 5.24
C ALA A 96 12.68 1.32 4.27
N LEU A 97 12.35 1.78 3.08
CA LEU A 97 11.78 1.00 1.99
C LEU A 97 12.51 1.31 0.70
N ALA A 98 12.58 0.35 -0.22
CA ALA A 98 13.04 0.63 -1.58
C ALA A 98 12.02 1.53 -2.30
N ALA A 99 12.48 2.33 -3.27
CA ALA A 99 11.63 3.30 -3.94
C ALA A 99 10.38 2.67 -4.61
N ASP A 100 10.52 1.47 -5.16
CA ASP A 100 9.39 0.68 -5.68
C ASP A 100 8.36 0.32 -4.61
N ASP A 101 8.81 -0.08 -3.41
CA ASP A 101 7.92 -0.43 -2.30
C ASP A 101 7.22 0.81 -1.74
N VAL A 102 7.93 1.94 -1.65
CA VAL A 102 7.32 3.23 -1.26
C VAL A 102 6.21 3.61 -2.23
N LEU A 103 6.45 3.46 -3.54
CA LEU A 103 5.43 3.72 -4.55
C LEU A 103 4.25 2.75 -4.45
N ALA A 104 4.50 1.45 -4.25
CA ALA A 104 3.45 0.45 -4.10
C ALA A 104 2.55 0.75 -2.88
N VAL A 105 3.13 1.13 -1.74
CA VAL A 105 2.39 1.57 -0.55
C VAL A 105 1.60 2.85 -0.84
N ALA A 106 2.19 3.83 -1.53
CA ALA A 106 1.50 5.07 -1.88
C ALA A 106 0.29 4.85 -2.78
N VAL A 107 0.42 3.98 -3.78
CA VAL A 107 -0.69 3.59 -4.68
C VAL A 107 -1.80 2.89 -3.92
N ALA A 108 -1.46 1.93 -3.05
CA ALA A 108 -2.46 1.24 -2.23
C ALA A 108 -3.14 2.21 -1.25
N ALA A 109 -2.37 3.10 -0.61
CA ALA A 109 -2.92 4.06 0.35
C ALA A 109 -3.91 5.05 -0.30
N ASP A 110 -3.62 5.50 -1.52
CA ASP A 110 -4.51 6.34 -2.33
C ASP A 110 -5.76 5.55 -2.78
N LYS A 111 -5.58 4.32 -3.30
CA LYS A 111 -6.68 3.42 -3.71
C LYS A 111 -7.69 3.19 -2.58
N TYR A 112 -7.20 2.95 -1.37
CA TYR A 112 -8.03 2.67 -0.20
C TYR A 112 -8.34 3.92 0.62
N ASP A 113 -8.06 5.15 0.15
CA ASP A 113 -8.33 6.40 0.86
C ASP A 113 -7.86 6.39 2.33
N CYS A 114 -6.62 5.96 2.56
CA CYS A 114 -6.00 5.86 3.90
C CYS A 114 -4.63 6.55 4.00
N VAL A 115 -4.29 7.41 3.03
CA VAL A 115 -3.06 8.22 3.01
C VAL A 115 -2.80 8.93 4.35
N ASN A 116 -3.85 9.45 5.00
CA ASN A 116 -3.72 10.16 6.27
C ASN A 116 -3.17 9.27 7.40
N ALA A 117 -3.53 7.98 7.43
CA ALA A 117 -3.02 7.04 8.44
C ALA A 117 -1.50 6.80 8.28
N LEU A 118 -0.97 6.99 7.07
CA LEU A 118 0.43 6.75 6.74
C LEU A 118 1.32 8.00 6.85
N ARG A 119 0.77 9.17 7.23
CA ARG A 119 1.46 10.47 7.18
C ARG A 119 2.88 10.44 7.78
N PHE A 120 3.04 9.90 8.98
CA PHE A 120 4.33 9.89 9.67
C PHE A 120 5.29 8.82 9.13
N ALA A 121 4.76 7.67 8.68
CA ALA A 121 5.59 6.63 8.10
C ALA A 121 6.14 7.09 6.74
N SER A 122 5.30 7.72 5.91
CA SER A 122 5.71 8.22 4.60
C SER A 122 6.75 9.33 4.68
N GLU A 123 6.72 10.19 5.69
CA GLU A 123 7.78 11.16 5.96
C GLU A 123 9.16 10.47 6.05
N SER A 124 9.28 9.37 6.81
CA SER A 124 10.54 8.65 6.97
C SER A 124 11.03 7.99 5.67
N TRP A 125 10.11 7.43 4.89
CA TRP A 125 10.45 6.76 3.64
C TRP A 125 10.84 7.74 2.53
N LEU A 126 10.22 8.92 2.51
CA LEU A 126 10.48 9.96 1.51
C LEU A 126 11.73 10.81 1.80
N GLN A 127 12.27 10.76 3.02
CA GLN A 127 13.52 11.47 3.38
C GLN A 127 14.76 10.92 2.65
N HIS A 128 14.69 9.71 2.10
CA HIS A 128 15.80 9.07 1.41
C HIS A 128 15.94 9.56 -0.04
N THR A 129 16.32 10.83 -0.20
CA THR A 129 16.55 11.49 -1.51
C THR A 129 17.88 11.10 -2.18
N LYS A 130 18.60 10.12 -1.63
CA LYS A 130 19.84 9.60 -2.21
C LYS A 130 19.49 8.37 -3.04
N GLY A 131 19.57 8.49 -4.36
CA GLY A 131 19.31 7.39 -5.27
C GLY A 131 19.62 7.78 -6.71
N ASN A 132 19.59 6.80 -7.62
CA ASN A 132 19.65 7.09 -9.04
C ASN A 132 18.36 7.83 -9.48
N ALA A 133 18.39 8.42 -10.68
CA ALA A 133 17.27 9.18 -11.23
C ALA A 133 15.96 8.36 -11.32
N GLY A 134 16.04 7.04 -11.54
CA GLY A 134 14.88 6.15 -11.53
C GLY A 134 14.21 6.07 -10.16
N ASN A 135 15.01 5.87 -9.10
CA ASN A 135 14.49 5.87 -7.72
C ASN A 135 13.88 7.22 -7.35
N LEU A 136 14.52 8.33 -7.75
CA LEU A 136 13.97 9.67 -7.53
C LEU A 136 12.64 9.87 -8.26
N MET A 137 12.48 9.32 -9.46
CA MET A 137 11.21 9.38 -10.19
C MET A 137 10.10 8.59 -9.47
N LEU A 138 10.42 7.39 -8.97
CA LEU A 138 9.47 6.58 -8.19
C LEU A 138 9.07 7.29 -6.88
N LEU A 139 10.04 7.86 -6.16
CA LEU A 139 9.79 8.61 -4.93
C LEU A 139 9.00 9.91 -5.21
N THR A 140 9.20 10.55 -6.37
CA THR A 140 8.39 11.68 -6.83
C THR A 140 6.93 11.26 -7.00
N ALA A 141 6.69 10.15 -7.69
CA ALA A 141 5.36 9.57 -7.88
C ALA A 141 4.69 9.21 -6.54
N ALA A 142 5.46 8.64 -5.62
CA ALA A 142 4.98 8.30 -4.29
C ALA A 142 4.63 9.54 -3.46
N ALA A 143 5.50 10.57 -3.45
CA ALA A 143 5.24 11.83 -2.76
C ALA A 143 3.99 12.54 -3.30
N TYR A 144 3.75 12.46 -4.61
CA TYR A 144 2.53 12.95 -5.23
C TYR A 144 1.28 12.22 -4.71
N ARG A 145 1.29 10.88 -4.68
CA ARG A 145 0.18 10.04 -4.18
C ARG A 145 -0.08 10.24 -2.69
N PHE A 146 0.96 10.37 -1.88
CA PHE A 146 0.82 10.69 -0.46
C PHE A 146 0.36 12.13 -0.20
N GLY A 147 0.29 13.01 -1.22
CA GLY A 147 0.03 14.44 -1.03
C GLY A 147 1.13 15.15 -0.23
N HIS A 148 2.34 14.60 -0.18
CA HIS A 148 3.44 15.09 0.65
C HIS A 148 4.25 16.17 -0.09
N ALA A 149 3.70 17.40 -0.11
CA ALA A 149 4.21 18.51 -0.91
C ALA A 149 5.70 18.86 -0.70
N GLN A 150 6.20 18.80 0.54
CA GLN A 150 7.60 19.15 0.83
C GLN A 150 8.57 18.13 0.22
N ALA A 151 8.37 16.84 0.48
CA ALA A 151 9.12 15.76 -0.16
C ALA A 151 9.04 15.82 -1.69
N PHE A 152 7.85 16.04 -2.26
CA PHE A 152 7.71 16.18 -3.71
C PHE A 152 8.62 17.28 -4.26
N LYS A 153 8.63 18.46 -3.63
CA LYS A 153 9.50 19.59 -4.00
C LYS A 153 10.99 19.25 -3.87
N GLU A 154 11.39 18.59 -2.78
CA GLU A 154 12.80 18.26 -2.53
C GLU A 154 13.33 17.20 -3.50
N ILE A 155 12.57 16.12 -3.72
CA ILE A 155 12.94 15.02 -4.61
C ILE A 155 13.00 15.50 -6.05
N THR A 156 11.99 16.25 -6.52
CA THR A 156 11.98 16.81 -7.89
C THR A 156 13.13 17.80 -8.09
N ARG A 157 13.45 18.63 -7.09
CA ARG A 157 14.63 19.50 -7.15
C ARG A 157 15.92 18.72 -7.33
N ALA A 158 16.13 17.64 -6.57
CA ALA A 158 17.30 16.78 -6.73
C ALA A 158 17.34 16.17 -8.14
N LEU A 159 16.21 15.62 -8.60
CA LEU A 159 16.10 15.05 -9.93
C LEU A 159 16.46 16.06 -11.04
N ILE A 160 15.97 17.31 -10.95
CA ILE A 160 16.25 18.37 -11.93
C ILE A 160 17.73 18.77 -11.95
N LEU A 161 18.39 18.78 -10.78
CA LEU A 161 19.77 19.24 -10.66
C LEU A 161 20.78 18.15 -11.04
N ASP A 162 20.47 16.89 -10.77
CA ASP A 162 21.43 15.80 -10.83
C ASP A 162 21.23 14.87 -12.06
N TYR A 163 20.11 14.97 -12.77
CA TYR A 163 19.83 14.17 -13.97
C TYR A 163 19.86 15.02 -15.25
N ASP A 164 20.77 14.67 -16.16
CA ASP A 164 21.00 15.35 -17.43
C ASP A 164 20.39 14.64 -18.66
N GLY A 165 19.69 13.52 -18.43
CA GLY A 165 19.04 12.74 -19.48
C GLY A 165 17.58 13.13 -19.76
N PRO A 166 16.94 12.52 -20.77
CA PRO A 166 15.51 12.72 -21.03
C PRO A 166 14.64 12.13 -19.90
N TYR A 167 13.70 12.90 -19.37
CA TYR A 167 12.74 12.41 -18.35
C TYR A 167 11.84 11.29 -18.87
N LEU A 168 11.59 11.23 -20.18
CA LEU A 168 10.86 10.13 -20.80
C LEU A 168 11.57 8.77 -20.59
N ALA A 169 12.90 8.76 -20.44
CA ALA A 169 13.64 7.55 -20.14
C ALA A 169 13.44 7.07 -18.68
N LEU A 170 12.91 7.94 -17.81
CA LEU A 170 12.52 7.61 -16.43
C LEU A 170 11.03 7.25 -16.32
N SER A 171 10.27 7.43 -17.40
CA SER A 171 8.86 7.05 -17.46
C SER A 171 8.75 5.53 -17.47
N SER A 172 7.91 4.99 -16.59
CA SER A 172 7.54 3.57 -16.56
C SER A 172 6.03 3.47 -16.40
N GLU A 173 5.45 2.33 -16.73
CA GLU A 173 4.01 2.07 -16.57
C GLU A 173 3.51 2.37 -15.15
N LYS A 174 4.33 2.05 -14.14
CA LYS A 174 4.05 2.38 -12.73
C LYS A 174 3.99 3.89 -12.47
N VAL A 175 4.86 4.67 -13.11
CA VAL A 175 4.91 6.13 -12.94
C VAL A 175 3.78 6.79 -13.72
N GLU A 176 3.48 6.31 -14.92
CA GLU A 176 2.43 6.86 -15.79
C GLU A 176 1.01 6.62 -15.27
N SER A 177 0.78 5.46 -14.64
CA SER A 177 -0.47 5.18 -13.92
C SER A 177 -0.64 6.06 -12.67
N VAL A 178 0.44 6.68 -12.20
CA VAL A 178 0.47 7.49 -10.98
C VAL A 178 0.42 9.00 -11.26
N MET A 179 1.23 9.49 -12.19
CA MET A 179 1.28 10.90 -12.59
C MET A 179 1.03 10.99 -14.10
N THR A 180 0.11 11.85 -14.50
CA THR A 180 -0.09 12.12 -15.92
C THR A 180 1.15 12.81 -16.48
N LEU A 181 1.60 12.44 -17.70
CA LEU A 181 2.77 13.01 -18.39
C LEU A 181 2.80 14.56 -18.43
N LYS A 182 1.65 15.22 -18.30
CA LYS A 182 1.54 16.69 -18.17
C LYS A 182 2.25 17.26 -16.93
N VAL A 183 2.46 16.45 -15.89
CA VAL A 183 3.23 16.80 -14.68
C VAL A 183 4.73 16.62 -14.92
N LEU A 184 5.12 15.72 -15.83
CA LEU A 184 6.52 15.37 -16.12
C LEU A 184 7.14 16.22 -17.23
N CYS A 185 6.33 16.73 -18.16
CA CYS A 185 6.78 17.46 -19.34
C CYS A 185 6.09 18.84 -19.41
N LYS A 186 6.66 19.84 -18.73
CA LYS A 186 6.39 21.26 -19.02
C LYS A 186 7.66 22.09 -18.87
#